data_AF-A0A2H3CS25-F1
#
_entry.id   AF-A0A2H3CS25-F1
#
_cell.length_a   1.000
_cell.length_b   1.000
_cell.length_c   1.000
_cell.angle_alpha   90.00
_cell.angle_beta   90.00
_cell.angle_gamma   90.00
#
_symmetry.space_group_name_H-M   'P 1'
#
loop_
_entity.id
_entity.type
_entity.pdbx_description
1 polymer ?
#
loop_
_entity_poly.entity_id
_entity_poly.type
_entity_poly.pdbx_seq_one_letter_code
_entity_poly.pdbx_strand_id
1 'polypeptide(L)'
;QDKYNSPYCTSHARLVGTTNHPFNPPFPKDDANKTKRRKAPKDVRARSCRHCGSGEHWDIECKHHYEGMHMARTRLAETDVSELQAQDEYNELYYE
;
A
#
# COMPACT_ATOMS: atom_id res chain seq x y z
N GLN A 1 13.80 -37.81 34.76
CA GLN A 1 12.41 -37.97 34.27
C GLN A 1 12.19 -36.90 33.22
N ASP A 2 12.47 -37.25 31.97
CA ASP A 2 12.39 -36.37 30.82
C ASP A 2 10.93 -36.13 30.43
N LYS A 3 10.50 -34.86 30.40
CA LYS A 3 9.20 -34.47 29.83
C LYS A 3 9.44 -33.67 28.57
N TYR A 4 9.14 -34.32 27.46
CA TYR A 4 9.21 -33.88 26.08
C TYR A 4 8.47 -32.54 25.89
N ASN A 5 9.20 -31.43 25.72
CA ASN A 5 8.61 -30.15 25.39
C ASN A 5 8.38 -30.11 23.88
N SER A 6 7.17 -30.49 23.48
CA SER A 6 6.79 -30.67 22.07
C SER A 6 6.90 -29.33 21.30
N PRO A 7 7.64 -29.28 20.18
CA PRO A 7 7.95 -28.05 19.46
C PRO A 7 6.83 -27.68 18.47
N TYR A 8 5.58 -27.66 18.90
CA TYR A 8 4.53 -27.10 18.04
C TYR A 8 4.71 -25.57 18.01
N CYS A 9 5.26 -25.09 16.90
CA CYS A 9 5.11 -23.70 16.49
C CYS A 9 3.62 -23.41 16.42
N THR A 10 3.12 -22.61 17.35
CA THR A 10 1.80 -21.98 17.25
C THR A 10 1.81 -21.15 15.97
N SER A 11 1.21 -21.68 14.90
CA SER A 11 1.06 -20.97 13.63
C SER A 11 0.10 -19.81 13.86
N HIS A 12 0.60 -18.66 14.31
CA HIS A 12 -0.14 -17.42 14.22
C HIS A 12 -0.38 -17.17 12.74
N ALA A 13 -1.63 -17.34 12.29
CA ALA A 13 -2.06 -16.96 10.96
C ALA A 13 -1.75 -15.47 10.80
N ARG A 14 -0.62 -15.16 10.15
CA ARG A 14 -0.25 -13.79 9.82
C ARG A 14 -1.29 -13.32 8.82
N LEU A 15 -2.26 -12.55 9.30
CA LEU A 15 -3.19 -11.83 8.44
C LEU A 15 -2.34 -11.07 7.42
N VAL A 16 -2.65 -11.20 6.13
CA VAL A 16 -1.87 -10.57 5.06
C VAL A 16 -1.80 -9.06 5.32
N GLY A 17 -0.59 -8.52 5.51
CA GLY A 17 -0.33 -7.10 5.76
C GLY A 17 -0.10 -6.65 7.21
N THR A 18 0.15 -7.55 8.16
CA THR A 18 0.43 -7.18 9.56
C THR A 18 1.89 -6.75 9.80
N THR A 19 2.10 -5.50 10.20
CA THR A 19 3.32 -5.06 10.91
C THR A 19 3.10 -5.20 12.42
N ASN A 20 4.10 -5.67 13.18
CA ASN A 20 3.99 -5.87 14.64
C ASN A 20 3.79 -4.58 15.45
N HIS A 21 3.90 -3.42 14.81
CA HIS A 21 3.63 -2.14 15.41
C HIS A 21 2.21 -1.69 15.01
N PRO A 22 1.24 -1.61 15.93
CA PRO A 22 -0.02 -0.96 15.65
C PRO A 22 0.27 0.54 15.57
N PHE A 23 0.58 1.04 14.38
CA PHE A 23 0.47 2.47 14.15
C PHE A 23 -0.98 2.83 14.46
N ASN A 24 -1.20 3.63 15.51
CA ASN A 24 -2.52 4.18 15.75
C ASN A 24 -2.99 4.84 14.45
N PRO A 25 -4.22 4.55 13.98
CA PRO A 25 -4.72 5.16 12.77
C PRO A 25 -4.60 6.69 12.91
N PRO A 26 -4.05 7.38 11.89
CA PRO A 26 -3.80 8.83 11.97
C PRO A 26 -5.09 9.65 12.09
N PHE A 27 -6.24 9.06 11.72
CA PHE A 27 -7.54 9.71 11.73
C PHE A 27 -8.47 9.10 12.78
N PRO A 28 -9.40 9.88 13.34
CA PRO A 28 -10.42 9.36 14.25
C PRO A 28 -11.30 8.33 13.55
N LYS A 29 -11.83 7.39 14.32
CA LYS A 29 -12.68 6.31 13.82
C LYS A 29 -13.98 6.88 13.24
N ASP A 30 -14.25 6.53 11.97
CA ASP A 30 -15.47 6.91 11.26
C ASP A 30 -16.28 5.66 10.89
N ASP A 31 -17.29 5.36 11.70
CA ASP A 31 -18.25 4.27 11.46
C ASP A 31 -19.49 4.73 10.66
N ALA A 32 -19.59 6.03 10.33
CA ALA A 32 -20.66 6.52 9.47
C ALA A 32 -20.40 6.14 8.00
N ASN A 33 -19.14 6.02 7.61
CA ASN A 33 -18.74 5.55 6.29
C ASN A 33 -18.86 4.02 6.19
N LYS A 34 -19.87 3.56 5.45
CA LYS A 34 -20.15 2.14 5.20
C LYS A 34 -19.76 1.75 3.79
N THR A 35 -19.23 0.54 3.65
CA THR A 35 -18.88 0.00 2.34
C THR A 35 -20.08 -0.02 1.39
N LYS A 36 -19.84 0.31 0.13
CA LYS A 36 -20.82 0.09 -0.95
C LYS A 36 -20.72 -1.33 -1.52
N ARG A 37 -19.69 -2.08 -1.11
CA ARG A 37 -19.47 -3.46 -1.52
C ARG A 37 -20.35 -4.41 -0.71
N ARG A 38 -20.41 -5.67 -1.16
CA ARG A 38 -21.25 -6.71 -0.54
C ARG A 38 -20.83 -7.12 0.87
N LYS A 39 -19.58 -6.90 1.26
CA LYS A 39 -19.04 -7.30 2.58
C LYS A 39 -18.10 -6.23 3.12
N ALA A 40 -18.30 -5.86 4.38
CA ALA A 40 -17.39 -5.00 5.12
C ALA A 40 -16.24 -5.83 5.72
N PRO A 41 -15.08 -5.23 6.02
CA PRO A 41 -13.97 -5.95 6.64
C PRO A 41 -14.36 -6.72 7.91
N LYS A 42 -15.27 -6.16 8.73
CA LYS A 42 -15.80 -6.83 9.92
C LYS A 42 -16.50 -8.17 9.60
N ASP A 43 -17.20 -8.28 8.46
CA ASP A 43 -18.00 -9.44 8.10
C ASP A 43 -17.13 -10.62 7.63
N VAL A 44 -15.94 -10.32 7.11
CA VAL A 44 -14.97 -11.30 6.59
C VAL A 44 -13.81 -11.54 7.54
N ARG A 45 -13.89 -11.04 8.79
CA ARG A 45 -12.80 -11.09 9.79
C ARG A 45 -11.47 -10.53 9.24
N ALA A 46 -11.55 -9.54 8.35
CA ALA A 46 -10.40 -8.83 7.82
C ALA A 46 -9.98 -7.68 8.75
N ARG A 47 -8.80 -7.12 8.49
CA ARG A 47 -8.31 -5.96 9.26
C ARG A 47 -9.23 -4.75 9.08
N SER A 48 -9.39 -3.98 10.15
CA SER A 48 -10.02 -2.66 10.08
C SER A 48 -9.22 -1.71 9.19
N CYS A 49 -9.88 -0.62 8.77
CA CYS A 49 -9.29 0.38 7.92
C CYS A 49 -7.97 0.92 8.51
N ARG A 50 -6.92 1.02 7.69
CA ARG A 50 -5.60 1.52 8.12
C ARG A 50 -5.61 3.01 8.45
N HIS A 51 -6.51 3.78 7.84
CA HIS A 51 -6.54 5.24 7.99
C HIS A 51 -7.29 5.67 9.26
N CYS A 52 -8.47 5.10 9.51
CA CYS A 52 -9.34 5.49 10.64
C CYS A 52 -9.61 4.37 11.65
N GLY A 53 -9.27 3.11 11.35
CA GLY A 53 -9.55 1.99 12.25
C GLY A 53 -11.01 1.48 12.24
N SER A 54 -11.88 1.97 11.35
CA SER A 54 -13.24 1.44 11.22
C SER A 54 -13.27 0.07 10.52
N GLY A 55 -14.16 -0.82 10.95
CA GLY A 55 -14.43 -2.10 10.30
C GLY A 55 -15.57 -2.07 9.28
N GLU A 56 -16.19 -0.91 9.05
CA GLU A 56 -17.41 -0.73 8.25
C GLU A 56 -17.14 -0.51 6.75
N HIS A 57 -15.93 -0.07 6.38
CA HIS A 57 -15.54 0.23 4.99
C HIS A 57 -14.13 -0.29 4.66
N TRP A 58 -13.86 -0.48 3.36
CA TRP A 58 -12.52 -0.82 2.89
C TRP A 58 -11.61 0.41 2.83
N ASP A 59 -10.28 0.23 2.92
CA ASP A 59 -9.33 1.36 2.89
C ASP A 59 -9.57 2.37 1.75
N ILE A 60 -9.88 1.87 0.55
CA ILE A 60 -10.14 2.69 -0.65
C ILE A 60 -11.40 3.55 -0.50
N GLU A 61 -12.35 3.10 0.30
CA GLU A 61 -13.60 3.80 0.57
C GLU A 61 -13.46 4.80 1.73
N CYS A 62 -12.33 4.79 2.45
CA CYS A 62 -12.10 5.72 3.55
C CYS A 62 -12.02 7.16 3.05
N LYS A 63 -12.65 8.09 3.77
CA LYS A 63 -12.61 9.53 3.48
C LYS A 63 -11.18 10.07 3.39
N HIS A 64 -10.31 9.54 4.25
CA HIS A 64 -8.90 9.95 4.35
C HIS A 64 -7.96 9.11 3.48
N HIS A 65 -8.48 8.28 2.57
CA HIS A 65 -7.65 7.42 1.71
C HIS A 65 -6.66 8.22 0.85
N TYR A 66 -7.08 9.39 0.36
CA TYR A 66 -6.28 10.25 -0.50
C TYR A 66 -5.46 11.29 0.27
N GLU A 67 -5.63 11.40 1.60
CA GLU A 67 -4.87 12.34 2.41
C GLU A 67 -3.43 11.86 2.56
N GLY A 68 -2.49 12.62 2.00
CA GLY A 68 -1.07 12.26 1.90
C GLY A 68 -0.69 11.47 0.64
N MET A 69 -1.62 11.21 -0.28
CA MET A 69 -1.30 10.61 -1.57
C MET A 69 -0.64 11.66 -2.48
N HIS A 70 0.69 11.69 -2.50
CA HIS A 70 1.45 12.50 -3.44
C HIS A 70 1.50 11.81 -4.81
N MET A 71 0.64 12.23 -5.74
CA MET A 71 0.72 11.78 -7.12
C MET A 71 1.85 12.52 -7.84
N ALA A 72 3.01 11.88 -8.00
CA ALA A 72 4.06 12.39 -8.87
C ALA A 72 3.63 12.22 -10.34
N ARG A 73 3.52 13.33 -11.07
CA ARG A 73 3.30 13.30 -12.53
C ARG A 73 4.64 13.09 -13.22
N THR A 74 4.94 11.86 -13.65
CA THR A 74 6.13 11.58 -14.47
C THR A 74 5.76 11.70 -15.95
N ARG A 75 6.49 12.53 -16.71
CA ARG A 75 6.46 12.46 -18.18
C ARG A 75 7.48 11.40 -18.60
N LEU A 76 7.01 10.19 -18.86
CA LEU A 76 7.85 9.17 -19.47
C LEU A 76 8.03 9.54 -20.94
N ALA A 77 9.25 9.89 -21.34
CA ALA A 77 9.64 10.00 -22.74
C ALA A 77 10.46 8.76 -23.08
N GLU A 78 9.97 7.97 -24.03
CA GLU A 78 10.72 6.88 -24.61
C GLU A 78 11.52 7.45 -25.78
N THR A 79 12.85 7.34 -25.73
CA THR A 79 13.74 7.73 -26.82
C THR A 79 14.36 6.47 -27.40
N ASP A 80 14.42 6.39 -28.72
CA ASP A 80 15.13 5.31 -29.39
C ASP A 80 16.66 5.52 -29.31
N VAL A 81 17.42 4.43 -29.37
CA VAL A 81 18.88 4.45 -29.33
C VAL A 81 19.45 5.22 -30.53
N SER A 82 18.82 5.11 -31.70
CA SER A 82 19.25 5.85 -32.89
C SER A 82 19.10 7.36 -32.74
N GLU A 83 18.06 7.81 -32.03
CA GLU A 83 17.77 9.23 -31.80
C GLU A 83 18.74 9.84 -30.78
N LEU A 84 19.11 9.08 -29.75
CA LEU A 84 20.17 9.47 -28.81
C LEU A 84 21.52 9.61 -29.52
N GLN A 85 21.90 8.65 -30.36
CA GLN A 85 23.17 8.69 -31.08
C GLN A 85 23.21 9.85 -32.09
N ALA A 86 22.12 10.09 -32.82
CA ALA A 86 22.02 11.25 -33.71
C ALA A 86 22.13 12.58 -32.95
N GLN A 87 21.58 12.65 -31.73
CA GLN A 87 21.67 13.84 -30.89
C GLN A 87 23.10 14.06 -30.36
N ASP A 88 23.81 12.99 -30.00
CA ASP A 88 25.20 13.05 -29.57
C ASP A 88 26.11 13.52 -30.72
N GLU A 89 25.96 12.93 -31.92
CA GLU A 89 26.69 13.36 -33.13
C GLU A 89 26.44 14.84 -33.48
N TYR A 90 25.19 15.31 -33.34
CA TYR A 90 24.87 16.73 -33.51
C TYR A 90 25.56 17.62 -32.48
N ASN A 91 25.59 17.19 -31.21
CA ASN A 91 26.19 17.96 -30.13
C ASN A 91 27.71 18.08 -30.30
N GLU A 92 28.39 16.99 -30.67
CA GLU A 92 29.83 16.99 -30.98
C GLU A 92 30.15 17.93 -32.16
N LEU A 93 29.33 17.95 -33.21
CA LEU A 93 29.58 18.80 -34.38
C LEU A 93 29.34 20.29 -34.15
N TYR A 94 28.46 20.66 -33.21
CA TYR A 94 27.98 22.02 -33.06
C TYR A 94 28.46 22.74 -31.79
N TYR A 95 28.76 21.99 -30.72
CA TYR A 95 29.11 22.56 -29.42
C TYR A 95 30.54 22.24 -28.93
N GLU A 96 31.30 21.37 -29.62
CA GLU A 96 32.77 21.27 -29.48
C GLU A 96 33.50 22.13 -30.52
#